data_AF-A0A945M766-F1
#
_entry.id   AF-A0A945M766-F1
#
_cell.length_a   1.000
_cell.length_b   1.000
_cell.length_c   1.000
_cell.angle_alpha   90.00
_cell.angle_beta   90.00
_cell.angle_gamma   90.00
#
_symmetry.space_group_name_H-M   'P 1'
#
loop_
_entity.id
_entity.type
_entity.pdbx_description
1 polymer ?
#
loop_
_entity_poly.entity_id
_entity_poly.type
_entity_poly.pdbx_seq_one_letter_code
_entity_poly.pdbx_strand_id
1 'polypeptide(L)' 'LAVEATAQALSRFSAMLAGMADSIAEIDVNPLLVTETGCLALDGLVLPRA' A
#
# COMPACT_ATOMS: atom_id res chain seq x y z
N LEU A 1 -14.40 12.03 2.54
CA LEU A 1 -13.48 12.80 1.66
C LEU A 1 -12.38 11.85 1.18
N ALA A 2 -11.56 12.26 0.21
CA ALA A 2 -10.47 11.41 -0.33
C ALA A 2 -9.45 10.97 0.74
N VAL A 3 -9.31 11.74 1.82
CA VAL A 3 -8.42 11.46 2.95
C VAL A 3 -8.85 10.19 3.69
N GLU A 4 -10.14 9.99 3.96
CA GLU A 4 -10.61 8.78 4.65
C GLU A 4 -10.40 7.52 3.81
N ALA A 5 -10.65 7.59 2.50
CA ALA A 5 -10.40 6.48 1.59
C ALA A 5 -8.91 6.10 1.58
N THR A 6 -8.03 7.10 1.55
CA THR A 6 -6.58 6.92 1.63
C THR A 6 -6.15 6.31 2.96
N ALA A 7 -6.66 6.84 4.07
CA ALA A 7 -6.33 6.33 5.40
C ALA A 7 -6.77 4.86 5.58
N GLN A 8 -7.96 4.50 5.09
CA GLN A 8 -8.44 3.11 5.12
C GLN A 8 -7.58 2.19 4.25
N ALA A 9 -7.20 2.63 3.05
CA ALA A 9 -6.34 1.86 2.15
C ALA A 9 -4.97 1.62 2.77
N LEU A 10 -4.32 2.66 3.31
CA LEU A 10 -3.00 2.56 3.96
C LEU A 10 -3.05 1.69 5.22
N SER A 11 -4.13 1.80 6.02
CA SER A 11 -4.30 0.96 7.21
C SER A 11 -4.41 -0.53 6.86
N ARG A 12 -5.21 -0.88 5.84
CA ARG A 12 -5.34 -2.26 5.36
C ARG A 12 -4.03 -2.77 4.74
N PHE A 13 -3.36 -1.93 3.97
CA PHE A 13 -2.07 -2.25 3.36
C PHE A 13 -0.99 -2.51 4.42
N SER A 14 -0.94 -1.70 5.48
CA SER A 14 -0.05 -1.90 6.61
C SER A 14 -0.31 -3.23 7.34
N ALA A 15 -1.58 -3.58 7.58
CA ALA A 15 -1.95 -4.86 8.18
C ALA A 15 -1.56 -6.06 7.30
N MET A 16 -1.71 -5.95 5.98
CA MET A 16 -1.26 -6.97 5.02
C MET A 16 0.26 -7.16 5.09
N LEU A 17 1.03 -6.07 5.07
CA LEU A 17 2.49 -6.09 5.13
C LEU A 17 3.02 -6.72 6.42
N ALA A 18 2.33 -6.54 7.54
CA ALA A 18 2.71 -7.19 8.80
C ALA A 18 2.73 -8.73 8.68
N GLY A 19 1.84 -9.32 7.87
CA GLY A 19 1.83 -10.76 7.58
C GLY A 19 2.92 -11.23 6.61
N MET A 20 3.66 -10.31 5.99
CA MET A 20 4.68 -10.59 4.96
C MET A 20 6.08 -10.17 5.41
N ALA A 21 6.24 -9.74 6.66
CA ALA A 21 7.45 -9.10 7.18
C ALA A 21 8.74 -9.94 7.02
N ASP A 22 8.61 -11.27 7.07
CA ASP A 22 9.74 -12.19 6.91
C ASP A 22 10.20 -12.32 5.44
N SER A 23 9.35 -11.93 4.48
CA SER A 23 9.57 -12.14 3.04
C SER A 23 9.82 -10.86 2.25
N ILE A 24 9.39 -9.71 2.79
CA ILE A 24 9.48 -8.41 2.12
C ILE A 24 10.35 -7.47 2.95
N ALA A 25 11.35 -6.89 2.30
CA ALA A 25 12.18 -5.84 2.86
C ALA A 25 11.49 -4.47 2.75
N GLU A 26 10.93 -4.18 1.58
CA GLU A 26 10.33 -2.88 1.27
C GLU A 26 9.29 -3.00 0.15
N ILE A 27 8.25 -2.17 0.20
CA ILE A 27 7.40 -1.88 -0.96
C ILE A 27 7.31 -0.36 -1.13
N ASP A 28 7.72 0.14 -2.29
CA ASP A 28 7.49 1.52 -2.70
C ASP A 28 6.32 1.56 -3.70
N VAL A 29 5.34 2.43 -3.45
CA VAL A 29 4.14 2.59 -4.29
C VAL A 29 4.08 4.02 -4.78
N ASN A 30 4.30 4.20 -6.08
CA ASN A 30 4.22 5.51 -6.71
C ASN A 30 4.01 5.35 -8.23
N PRO A 31 2.93 5.91 -8.82
CA PRO A 31 1.91 6.76 -8.20
C PRO A 31 0.73 5.99 -7.59
N LEU A 32 0.14 6.59 -6.56
CA LEU A 32 -1.13 6.16 -5.95
C LEU A 32 -2.28 7.04 -6.48
N LEU A 33 -3.20 6.45 -7.24
CA LEU A 33 -4.42 7.11 -7.67
C LEU A 33 -5.45 7.07 -6.53
N VAL A 34 -5.88 8.24 -6.06
CA VAL A 34 -6.94 8.36 -5.06
C VAL A 34 -8.20 8.90 -5.73
N THR A 35 -9.32 8.23 -5.48
CA THR A 35 -10.66 8.61 -5.96
C THR A 35 -11.61 8.72 -4.78
N GLU A 36 -12.83 9.16 -5.02
CA GLU A 36 -13.88 9.22 -3.98
C GLU A 36 -14.28 7.83 -3.45
N THR A 37 -14.04 6.77 -4.22
CA THR A 37 -14.45 5.40 -3.89
C THR A 37 -13.30 4.53 -3.36
N GLY A 38 -12.06 5.01 -3.41
CA GLY A 38 -10.91 4.24 -2.95
C GLY A 38 -9.56 4.68 -3.52
N CYS A 39 -8.56 3.84 -3.33
CA CYS A 39 -7.19 4.04 -3.81
C CYS A 39 -6.74 2.88 -4.69
N LEU A 40 -5.97 3.19 -5.73
CA LEU A 40 -5.38 2.22 -6.65
C LEU A 40 -3.89 2.53 -6.82
N ALA A 41 -3.03 1.56 -6.50
CA ALA A 41 -1.62 1.62 -6.86
C ALA A 41 -1.49 1.42 -8.37
N LEU A 42 -0.93 2.41 -9.08
CA LEU A 42 -0.71 2.32 -10.52
C LEU A 42 0.62 1.67 -10.88
N ASP A 43 1.59 1.80 -9.98
CA ASP A 43 2.91 1.18 -10.06
C ASP A 43 3.44 0.88 -8.65
N GLY A 44 4.39 -0.03 -8.55
CA GLY A 44 5.05 -0.35 -7.29
C GLY A 44 6.28 -1.25 -7.45
N LEU A 45 7.29 -0.98 -6.62
CA LEU A 45 8.52 -1.77 -6.51
C LEU A 45 8.49 -2.59 -5.22
N VAL A 46 8.69 -3.90 -5.33
CA VAL A 46 8.76 -4.81 -4.19
C VAL A 46 10.19 -5.33 -4.06
N LEU A 47 10.81 -5.07 -2.91
CA LEU A 47 12.12 -5.61 -2.56
C LEU A 47 11.92 -6.81 -1.62
N PRO A 48 12.27 -8.04 -2.05
CA PRO A 48 12.21 -9.20 -1.18
C PRO A 48 13.30 -9.15 -0.11
N ARG A 49 13.07 -9.85 1.00
CA ARG A 49 14.07 -10.07 2.05
C ARG A 49 14.86 -11.35 1.71
N ALA A 50 16.19 -11.26 1.76
CA ALA A 50 17.10 -12.39 1.52
C ALA A 50 17.27 -13.25 2.78
#